data_AF-A0A068Z0E8-F1
#
_entry.id   AF-A0A068Z0E8-F1
#
_cell.length_a   1.000
_cell.length_b   1.000
_cell.length_c   1.000
_cell.angle_alpha   90.00
_cell.angle_beta   90.00
_cell.angle_gamma   90.00
#
_symmetry.space_group_name_H-M   'P 1'
#
loop_
_entity.id
_entity.type
_entity.pdbx_description
1 polymer ?
#
loop_
_entity_poly.entity_id
_entity_poly.type
_entity_poly.pdbx_seq_one_letter_code
_entity_poly.pdbx_strand_id
1 'polypeptide(L)'
;MHAEVLPLQDECIASFSQWVAALPAACKPRLQGKLDVAFTHHGLITRFGCVPYRNAVLHRTSSAEENDFLRNGPRFGQQAVQAVPFISHAGNAPSGSQRSVLLSCLAPCGLLDLTTIT
;
A
#
# COMPACT_ATOMS: atom_id res chain seq x y z
N MET A 1 -3.24 -4.18 -2.45
CA MET A 1 -2.49 -3.55 -1.34
C MET A 1 -3.32 -2.57 -0.50
N HIS A 2 -4.13 -1.66 -1.06
CA HIS A 2 -4.78 -0.61 -0.23
C HIS A 2 -6.19 -0.94 0.28
N ALA A 3 -6.75 -2.09 -0.07
CA ALA A 3 -8.07 -2.51 0.40
C ALA A 3 -8.02 -2.92 1.88
N GLU A 4 -8.99 -2.50 2.69
CA GLU A 4 -9.11 -2.94 4.10
C GLU A 4 -9.89 -4.26 4.19
N VAL A 5 -9.48 -5.25 3.40
CA VAL A 5 -10.16 -6.54 3.26
C VAL A 5 -9.09 -7.63 3.27
N LEU A 6 -9.13 -8.52 4.26
CA LEU A 6 -8.07 -9.50 4.49
C LEU A 6 -7.83 -10.44 3.30
N PRO A 7 -8.85 -11.07 2.67
CA PRO A 7 -8.63 -11.87 1.47
C PRO A 7 -7.94 -11.13 0.32
N LEU A 8 -8.23 -9.83 0.14
CA LEU A 8 -7.57 -9.02 -0.90
C LEU A 8 -6.12 -8.66 -0.55
N GLN A 9 -5.75 -8.72 0.74
CA GLN A 9 -4.35 -8.60 1.16
C GLN A 9 -3.59 -9.90 0.91
N ASP A 10 -4.22 -11.06 1.14
CA ASP A 10 -3.65 -12.38 0.82
C ASP A 10 -3.34 -12.50 -0.67
N GLU A 11 -4.31 -12.14 -1.52
CA GLU A 11 -4.14 -12.10 -2.98
C GLU A 11 -3.02 -11.15 -3.41
N CYS A 12 -2.87 -10.02 -2.72
CA CYS A 12 -1.82 -9.05 -2.99
C CYS A 12 -0.44 -9.63 -2.69
N ILE A 13 -0.27 -10.31 -1.54
CA ILE A 13 0.99 -10.97 -1.17
C ILE A 13 1.31 -12.09 -2.15
N ALA A 14 0.32 -12.94 -2.48
CA ALA A 14 0.50 -14.05 -3.41
C ALA A 14 0.97 -13.53 -4.78
N SER A 15 0.33 -12.48 -5.30
CA SER A 15 0.69 -11.88 -6.61
C SER A 15 2.12 -11.33 -6.62
N PHE A 16 2.50 -10.53 -5.61
CA PHE A 16 3.87 -10.00 -5.55
C PHE A 16 4.92 -11.10 -5.34
N SER A 17 4.61 -12.14 -4.56
CA SER A 17 5.50 -13.27 -4.35
C SER A 17 5.77 -14.04 -5.64
N GLN A 18 4.73 -14.31 -6.42
CA GLN A 18 4.85 -14.95 -7.73
C GLN A 18 5.72 -14.14 -8.69
N TRP A 19 5.53 -12.82 -8.71
CA TRP A 19 6.33 -11.95 -9.57
C TRP A 19 7.79 -11.87 -9.13
N VAL A 20 8.08 -11.78 -7.83
CA VAL A 20 9.47 -11.82 -7.32
C VAL A 20 10.14 -13.13 -7.72
N ALA A 21 9.40 -14.25 -7.67
CA ALA A 21 9.92 -15.55 -8.09
C ALA A 21 10.23 -15.59 -9.60
N ALA A 22 9.35 -15.01 -10.44
CA ALA A 22 9.45 -15.05 -11.89
C ALA A 22 10.46 -14.06 -12.50
N LEU A 23 10.84 -13.00 -11.79
CA LEU A 23 11.73 -11.96 -12.33
C LEU A 23 13.21 -12.38 -12.36
N PRO A 24 14.00 -11.85 -13.32
CA PRO A 24 15.46 -11.96 -13.30
C PRO A 24 16.06 -11.36 -12.02
N ALA A 25 17.20 -11.89 -11.58
CA ALA A 25 17.84 -11.50 -10.32
C ALA A 25 18.07 -9.99 -10.17
N ALA A 26 18.43 -9.28 -11.26
CA ALA A 26 18.64 -7.83 -11.26
C ALA A 26 17.38 -7.02 -10.90
N CYS A 27 16.19 -7.59 -11.11
CA CYS A 27 14.90 -6.93 -10.95
C CYS A 27 14.24 -7.25 -9.61
N LYS A 28 14.64 -8.37 -8.98
CA LYS A 28 14.07 -8.85 -7.71
C LYS A 28 14.16 -7.82 -6.58
N PRO A 29 15.27 -7.10 -6.34
CA PRO A 29 15.35 -6.19 -5.19
C PRO A 29 14.27 -5.11 -5.17
N ARG A 30 13.95 -4.54 -6.34
CA ARG A 30 12.94 -3.49 -6.44
C ARG A 30 11.53 -4.01 -6.14
N LEU A 31 11.22 -5.22 -6.61
CA LEU A 31 9.92 -5.81 -6.37
C LEU A 31 9.80 -6.43 -4.96
N GLN A 32 10.90 -6.92 -4.40
CA GLN A 32 10.97 -7.39 -3.01
C GLN A 32 10.54 -6.28 -2.05
N GLY A 33 11.03 -5.04 -2.25
CA GLY A 33 10.57 -3.91 -1.44
C GLY A 33 9.06 -3.63 -1.54
N LYS A 34 8.40 -3.97 -2.66
CA LYS A 34 6.93 -3.89 -2.78
C LYS A 34 6.23 -5.02 -2.03
N LEU A 35 6.81 -6.22 -2.06
CA LEU A 35 6.32 -7.37 -1.30
C LEU A 35 6.43 -7.12 0.22
N ASP A 36 7.54 -6.56 0.70
CA ASP A 36 7.73 -6.21 2.11
C ASP A 36 6.67 -5.19 2.59
N VAL A 37 6.37 -4.21 1.75
CA VAL A 37 5.28 -3.25 2.01
C VAL A 37 3.91 -3.93 2.00
N ALA A 38 3.68 -4.93 1.12
CA ALA A 38 2.43 -5.69 1.10
C ALA A 38 2.23 -6.48 2.41
N PHE A 39 3.29 -7.12 2.92
CA PHE A 39 3.26 -7.77 4.24
C PHE A 39 2.94 -6.80 5.37
N THR A 40 3.49 -5.58 5.31
CA THR A 40 3.18 -4.53 6.29
C THR A 40 1.70 -4.16 6.27
N HIS A 41 1.10 -3.99 5.09
CA HIS A 41 -0.34 -3.71 4.94
C HIS A 41 -1.20 -4.87 5.46
N HIS A 42 -0.87 -6.11 5.08
CA HIS A 42 -1.55 -7.30 5.57
C HIS A 42 -1.50 -7.38 7.11
N GLY A 43 -0.36 -7.10 7.73
CA GLY A 43 -0.21 -7.10 9.18
C GLY A 43 -1.14 -6.09 9.88
N LEU A 44 -1.31 -4.90 9.30
CA LEU A 44 -2.27 -3.91 9.82
C LEU A 44 -3.71 -4.43 9.75
N ILE A 45 -4.12 -4.97 8.59
CA ILE A 45 -5.49 -5.49 8.41
C ILE A 45 -5.74 -6.72 9.29
N THR A 46 -4.74 -7.59 9.45
CA THR A 46 -4.85 -8.76 10.36
C THR A 46 -5.03 -8.33 11.80
N ARG A 47 -4.28 -7.31 12.24
CA ARG A 47 -4.29 -6.85 13.64
C ARG A 47 -5.51 -6.00 13.97
N PHE A 48 -5.86 -5.05 13.11
CA PHE A 48 -6.85 -4.01 13.40
C PHE A 48 -8.13 -4.11 12.55
N GLY A 49 -8.14 -4.95 11.51
CA GLY A 49 -9.24 -5.00 10.53
C GLY A 49 -9.30 -3.78 9.60
N CYS A 50 -8.46 -2.76 9.81
CA CYS A 50 -8.41 -1.53 9.03
C CYS A 50 -6.99 -0.95 9.00
N VAL A 51 -6.80 0.20 8.35
CA VAL A 51 -5.54 0.97 8.42
C VAL A 51 -5.74 2.14 9.39
N PRO A 52 -5.22 2.08 10.64
CA PRO A 52 -5.51 3.08 11.67
C PRO A 52 -5.16 4.52 11.26
N TYR A 53 -4.13 4.70 10.43
CA TYR A 53 -3.74 6.01 9.91
C TYR A 53 -4.83 6.71 9.07
N ARG A 54 -5.81 5.97 8.55
CA ARG A 54 -6.93 6.50 7.76
C ARG A 54 -8.11 6.92 8.63
N ASN A 55 -8.13 6.53 9.91
CA ASN A 55 -9.30 6.72 10.77
C ASN A 55 -9.71 8.19 10.85
N ALA A 56 -8.76 9.12 11.04
CA ALA A 56 -9.06 10.55 11.13
C ALA A 56 -9.71 11.11 9.85
N VAL A 57 -9.19 10.75 8.67
CA VAL A 57 -9.71 11.22 7.37
C VAL A 57 -11.05 10.56 7.02
N LEU A 58 -11.28 9.33 7.49
CA LEU A 58 -12.53 8.59 7.30
C LEU A 58 -13.55 8.85 8.42
N HIS A 59 -13.27 9.79 9.34
CA HIS A 59 -14.11 10.11 10.50
C HIS A 59 -14.44 8.90 11.39
N ARG A 60 -13.49 7.96 11.53
CA ARG A 60 -13.58 6.82 12.45
C ARG A 60 -12.87 7.15 13.76
N THR A 61 -13.42 6.66 14.86
CA THR A 61 -12.76 6.73 16.17
C THR A 61 -11.74 5.60 16.29
N SER A 62 -10.49 5.94 16.56
CA SER A 62 -9.45 4.94 16.85
C SER A 62 -9.63 4.33 18.23
N SER A 63 -9.45 3.01 18.33
CA SER A 63 -9.40 2.29 19.60
C SER A 63 -8.17 2.67 20.45
N ALA A 64 -8.14 2.26 21.71
CA ALA A 64 -6.97 2.50 22.58
C ALA A 64 -5.69 1.85 22.00
N GLU A 65 -5.81 0.64 21.45
CA GLU A 65 -4.70 -0.09 20.85
C GLU A 65 -4.22 0.60 19.57
N GLU A 66 -5.16 1.03 18.71
CA GLU A 66 -4.83 1.77 17.49
C GLU A 66 -4.15 3.10 17.82
N ASN A 67 -4.61 3.81 18.84
CA ASN A 67 -3.98 5.05 19.29
C ASN A 67 -2.55 4.82 19.79
N ASP A 68 -2.29 3.73 20.50
CA ASP A 68 -0.93 3.38 20.92
C ASP A 68 -0.03 3.05 19.74
N PHE A 69 -0.56 2.26 18.80
CA PHE A 69 0.12 1.96 17.56
C PHE A 69 0.43 3.21 16.72
N LEU A 70 -0.50 4.17 16.64
CA LEU A 70 -0.28 5.44 15.93
C LEU A 70 0.80 6.32 16.58
N ARG A 71 0.96 6.24 17.91
CA ARG A 71 2.01 6.99 18.63
C ARG A 71 3.39 6.36 18.46
N ASN A 72 3.47 5.04 18.59
CA ASN A 72 4.75 4.31 18.76
C ASN A 72 5.16 3.48 17.53
N GLY A 73 4.26 3.31 16.57
CA GLY A 73 4.47 2.49 15.39
C GLY A 73 5.28 3.16 14.27
N PRO A 74 5.55 2.41 13.18
CA PRO A 74 6.29 2.91 12.04
C PRO A 74 5.61 4.12 11.38
N ARG A 75 6.40 5.02 10.80
CA ARG A 75 5.90 6.20 10.07
C ARG A 75 6.09 5.98 8.58
N PHE A 76 4.99 5.94 7.82
CA PHE A 76 5.03 5.73 6.36
C PHE A 76 5.18 7.05 5.59
N GLY A 77 6.12 7.90 6.01
CA GLY A 77 6.28 9.26 5.47
C GLY A 77 5.14 10.23 5.84
N GLN A 78 4.17 9.79 6.65
CA GLN A 78 3.16 10.65 7.22
C GLN A 78 3.77 11.47 8.37
N GLN A 79 3.76 12.79 8.24
CA GLN A 79 4.01 13.69 9.35
C GLN A 79 2.81 13.63 10.31
N ALA A 80 3.03 13.95 11.59
CA ALA A 80 1.95 14.00 12.57
C ALA A 80 0.91 15.06 12.15
N VAL A 81 -0.20 14.62 11.57
CA VAL A 81 -1.33 15.50 11.28
C VAL A 81 -2.09 15.64 12.59
N GLN A 82 -1.99 16.82 13.22
CA GLN A 82 -2.89 17.17 14.32
C GLN A 82 -4.33 17.12 13.80
N ALA A 83 -5.29 16.73 14.63
CA ALA A 83 -6.71 16.77 14.28
C ALA A 83 -7.09 18.20 13.84
N VAL A 84 -7.13 18.43 12.54
CA VAL A 84 -7.58 19.69 11.95
C VAL A 84 -9.11 19.69 12.01
N PRO A 85 -9.75 20.76 12.51
CA PRO A 85 -11.20 20.86 12.45
C PRO A 85 -11.67 20.76 11.01
N PHE A 86 -12.80 20.07 10.80
CA PHE A 86 -13.39 19.85 9.48
C PHE A 86 -13.70 21.19 8.81
N ILE A 87 -12.88 21.56 7.83
CA ILE A 87 -13.13 22.69 6.93
C ILE A 87 -13.54 22.08 5.58
N SER A 88 -14.82 22.18 5.24
CA SER A 88 -15.39 21.69 3.97
C SER A 88 -14.76 22.44 2.79
N HIS A 89 -13.83 21.82 2.07
CA HIS A 89 -13.37 22.29 0.75
C HIS A 89 -13.52 21.15 -0.26
N ALA A 90 -14.43 21.33 -1.22
CA ALA A 90 -14.54 20.47 -2.39
C ALA A 90 -13.29 20.65 -3.26
N GLY A 91 -12.37 19.69 -3.20
CA GLY A 91 -11.12 19.69 -3.95
C GLY A 91 -10.90 18.36 -4.65
N ASN A 92 -10.83 18.42 -5.97
CA ASN A 92 -10.71 17.29 -6.89
C ASN A 92 -9.45 16.44 -6.61
N ALA A 93 -9.59 15.13 -6.43
CA ALA A 93 -8.48 14.21 -6.15
C ALA A 93 -7.76 13.82 -7.46
N PRO A 94 -6.41 13.89 -7.55
CA PRO A 94 -5.71 13.39 -8.71
C PRO A 94 -5.77 11.87 -8.75
N SER A 95 -6.42 11.31 -9.77
CA SER A 95 -6.46 9.88 -10.04
C SER A 95 -5.07 9.41 -10.52
N GLY A 96 -4.24 8.95 -9.59
CA GLY A 96 -3.01 8.24 -9.89
C GLY A 96 -3.33 6.87 -10.47
N SER A 97 -3.28 6.73 -11.80
CA SER A 97 -3.49 5.45 -12.48
C SER A 97 -2.37 4.45 -12.11
N GLN A 98 -2.75 3.34 -11.50
CA GLN A 98 -1.88 2.23 -11.06
C GLN A 98 -1.04 1.62 -12.21
N ARG A 99 -1.39 1.87 -13.48
CA ARG A 99 -0.63 1.42 -14.66
C ARG A 99 0.78 2.00 -14.74
N SER A 100 1.01 3.20 -14.22
CA SER A 100 2.30 3.91 -14.35
C SER A 100 3.42 3.32 -13.49
N VAL A 101 3.08 2.79 -12.29
CA VAL A 101 4.08 2.27 -11.35
C VAL A 101 4.69 0.95 -11.83
N LEU A 102 3.89 0.11 -12.49
CA LEU A 102 4.30 -1.19 -13.00
C LEU A 102 5.31 -1.06 -14.15
N LEU A 103 5.06 -0.13 -15.07
CA LEU A 103 5.92 0.14 -16.22
C LEU A 103 7.29 0.68 -15.80
N SER A 104 7.33 1.51 -14.76
CA SER A 104 8.60 2.02 -14.21
C SER A 104 9.49 0.91 -13.63
N CYS A 105 8.92 -0.16 -13.07
CA CYS A 105 9.66 -1.27 -12.47
C CYS A 105 10.29 -2.21 -13.49
N LEU A 106 9.63 -2.43 -14.62
CA LEU A 106 10.02 -3.43 -15.62
C LEU A 106 10.88 -2.88 -16.76
N ALA A 107 10.84 -1.56 -16.99
CA ALA A 107 11.63 -0.88 -18.02
C ALA A 107 13.16 -1.13 -17.97
N PRO A 108 13.84 -1.09 -16.79
CA PRO A 108 15.29 -1.36 -16.74
C PRO A 108 15.65 -2.85 -16.90
N CYS A 109 14.66 -3.74 -16.97
CA CYS A 109 14.83 -5.19 -16.98
C CYS A 109 14.66 -5.83 -18.37
N GLY A 110 14.38 -5.04 -19.41
CA GLY A 110 14.19 -5.54 -20.77
C GLY A 110 12.96 -6.44 -20.97
N LEU A 111 12.04 -6.48 -19.99
CA LEU A 111 10.86 -7.34 -19.97
C LEU A 111 9.59 -6.72 -20.59
N LEU A 112 9.74 -5.60 -21.31
CA LEU A 112 8.64 -5.00 -22.07
C LEU A 112 8.55 -5.69 -23.44
N ASP A 113 8.01 -6.91 -23.48
CA ASP A 113 7.25 -7.32 -24.64
C ASP A 113 5.77 -7.12 -24.32
N LEU A 114 5.21 -6.02 -24.82
CA LEU A 114 3.82 -5.60 -24.61
C LEU A 114 2.81 -6.43 -25.43
N THR A 115 3.21 -7.55 -26.03
CA THR A 115 2.36 -8.34 -26.94
C THR A 115 1.51 -9.44 -26.30
N THR A 116 1.62 -9.71 -24.99
CA THR A 116 0.92 -10.86 -24.36
C THR A 116 -0.08 -10.47 -23.25
N ILE A 117 -0.74 -9.32 -23.37
CA ILE A 117 -1.91 -9.00 -22.53
C ILE A 117 -3.04 -8.45 -23.42
N THR A 118 -3.77 -9.38 -24.05
CA THR A 118 -5.15 -9.19 -24.53
C THR A 118 -5.96 -10.39 -24.08
#